data_AF-A0A3N5WLJ0-F1
#
_entry.id   AF-A0A3N5WLJ0-F1
#
_cell.length_a   1.000
_cell.length_b   1.000
_cell.length_c   1.000
_cell.angle_alpha   90.00
_cell.angle_beta   90.00
_cell.angle_gamma   90.00
#
_symmetry.space_group_name_H-M   'P 1'
#
loop_
_entity.id
_entity.type
_entity.pdbx_description
1 polymer ?
#
loop_
_entity_poly.entity_id
_entity_poly.type
_entity_poly.pdbx_seq_one_letter_code
_entity_poly.pdbx_strand_id
1 'polypeptide(L)'
;MRGVIPESQEPDSYLTGQGCSATPQRDFLRSHQRFKRKEIHMPKILMIHGSNMNLLGIRQPEIYGTTSAAELDKMLVEYAQKKKFDLEIFSTNSEGECIDRIIKAHFDKVDVLVMNPGGFTYAAHSIRDTIKGVKIPYVEIHLSNHYERGLHSVVAPAAQGVIMGLGIQVYFAGLDAALYLAAQKKK
;
A
#
# COMPACT_ATOMS: atom_id res chain seq x y z
N MET A 1 -46.93 30.55 -87.14
CA MET A 1 -47.32 31.68 -86.26
C MET A 1 -46.04 32.36 -85.79
N ARG A 2 -45.92 33.68 -86.02
CA ARG A 2 -45.10 34.73 -85.36
C ARG A 2 -43.72 34.30 -84.78
N GLY A 3 -42.56 34.89 -85.06
CA GLY A 3 -42.19 36.18 -85.64
C GLY A 3 -40.93 36.70 -84.90
N VAL A 4 -39.96 37.20 -85.67
CA VAL A 4 -39.05 38.35 -85.39
C VAL A 4 -38.14 38.35 -84.13
N ILE A 5 -36.81 38.35 -84.41
CA ILE A 5 -35.60 38.97 -83.77
C ILE A 5 -35.81 40.18 -82.82
N PRO A 6 -34.80 40.75 -82.09
CA PRO A 6 -33.44 40.34 -81.66
C PRO A 6 -33.08 40.78 -80.19
N GLU A 7 -31.79 40.64 -79.82
CA GLU A 7 -30.96 41.55 -78.99
C GLU A 7 -31.23 41.81 -77.49
N SER A 8 -30.10 41.73 -76.75
CA SER A 8 -29.63 42.73 -75.78
C SER A 8 -29.94 42.59 -74.27
N GLN A 9 -28.87 42.88 -73.51
CA GLN A 9 -28.81 43.52 -72.19
C GLN A 9 -29.02 42.71 -70.91
N GLU A 10 -27.96 42.71 -70.08
CA GLU A 10 -28.01 42.54 -68.62
C GLU A 10 -28.88 43.64 -67.98
N PRO A 11 -29.30 43.47 -66.71
CA PRO A 11 -28.55 44.17 -65.66
C PRO A 11 -28.44 43.46 -64.31
N ASP A 12 -27.38 43.87 -63.60
CA ASP A 12 -27.26 44.12 -62.17
C ASP A 12 -28.54 43.95 -61.32
N SER A 13 -28.41 43.15 -60.25
CA SER A 13 -28.84 43.62 -58.94
C SER A 13 -28.02 42.97 -57.82
N TYR A 14 -27.07 43.76 -57.33
CA TYR A 14 -26.63 43.78 -55.94
C TYR A 14 -27.79 43.46 -54.98
N LEU A 15 -27.53 42.65 -53.95
CA LEU A 15 -27.87 42.97 -52.57
C LEU A 15 -27.27 41.92 -51.61
N THR A 16 -26.45 42.45 -50.70
CA THR A 16 -26.16 41.95 -49.34
C THR A 16 -25.44 40.60 -49.25
N GLY A 17 -24.25 40.47 -48.70
CA GLY A 17 -23.51 41.33 -47.80
C GLY A 17 -22.75 40.41 -46.83
N GLN A 18 -21.54 40.84 -46.44
CA GLN A 18 -20.80 40.39 -45.25
C GLN A 18 -20.33 38.92 -45.25
N GLY A 19 -19.07 38.56 -45.11
CA GLY A 19 -17.81 39.25 -44.86
C GLY A 19 -16.68 38.25 -45.22
N CYS A 20 -15.52 38.73 -45.66
CA CYS A 20 -14.31 38.81 -44.83
C CYS A 20 -14.25 37.70 -43.75
N SER A 21 -13.21 36.89 -43.64
CA SER A 21 -11.85 37.04 -44.09
C SER A 21 -11.10 35.72 -43.84
N ALA A 22 -10.04 35.51 -44.60
CA ALA A 22 -9.12 34.40 -44.54
C ALA A 22 -8.59 34.11 -43.12
N THR A 23 -8.34 32.83 -42.80
CA THR A 23 -7.24 32.40 -41.92
C THR A 23 -7.02 30.88 -42.00
N PRO A 24 -5.90 30.33 -41.47
CA PRO A 24 -4.85 29.75 -42.30
C PRO A 24 -4.64 28.24 -42.02
N GLN A 25 -3.69 27.64 -42.75
CA GLN A 25 -3.06 26.36 -42.40
C GLN A 25 -2.85 26.24 -40.88
N ARG A 26 -3.41 25.20 -40.25
CA ARG A 26 -3.15 24.84 -38.85
C ARG A 26 -2.99 23.33 -38.71
N ASP A 27 -1.74 22.93 -38.53
CA ASP A 27 -1.26 21.99 -37.53
C ASP A 27 -2.08 20.70 -37.35
N PHE A 28 -1.79 19.74 -38.22
CA PHE A 28 -2.08 18.32 -38.03
C PHE A 28 -1.12 17.71 -36.98
N LEU A 29 -1.12 18.25 -35.75
CA LEU A 29 -0.35 17.73 -34.62
C LEU A 29 -1.17 17.80 -33.33
N ARG A 30 -2.21 16.95 -33.24
CA ARG A 30 -2.88 16.52 -32.00
C ARG A 30 -3.26 15.06 -32.23
N SER A 31 -3.02 14.07 -31.37
CA SER A 31 -2.66 14.09 -29.97
C SER A 31 -2.05 12.72 -29.64
N HIS A 32 -0.74 12.67 -29.40
CA HIS A 32 -0.15 11.52 -28.73
C HIS A 32 -0.42 11.70 -27.24
N GLN A 33 -1.60 11.27 -26.81
CA GLN A 33 -1.94 11.14 -25.41
C GLN A 33 -0.95 10.12 -24.83
N ARG A 34 0.17 10.62 -24.30
CA ARG A 34 1.19 9.80 -23.61
C ARG A 34 0.47 9.08 -22.48
N PHE A 35 0.23 7.78 -22.66
CA PHE A 35 -0.07 6.88 -21.55
C PHE A 35 1.09 6.99 -20.57
N LYS A 36 0.93 7.80 -19.51
CA LYS A 36 1.86 7.78 -18.38
C LYS A 36 1.83 6.36 -17.83
N ARG A 37 2.92 5.60 -18.01
CA ARG A 37 3.11 4.34 -17.29
C ARG A 37 2.91 4.66 -15.81
N LYS A 38 1.88 4.07 -15.20
CA LYS A 38 1.67 4.15 -13.76
C LYS A 38 2.91 3.52 -13.13
N GLU A 39 3.72 4.31 -12.43
CA GLU A 39 4.86 3.75 -11.72
C GLU A 39 4.35 2.63 -10.80
N ILE A 40 4.95 1.45 -10.93
CA ILE A 40 4.62 0.30 -10.09
C ILE A 40 5.37 0.54 -8.78
N HIS A 41 4.78 1.32 -7.87
CA HIS A 41 5.27 1.43 -6.50
C HIS A 41 5.11 0.08 -5.81
N MET A 42 6.23 -0.61 -5.61
CA MET A 42 6.34 -1.82 -4.83
C MET A 42 6.17 -1.47 -3.34
N PRO A 43 5.12 -1.96 -2.66
CA PRO A 43 4.91 -1.66 -1.25
C PRO A 43 6.10 -2.11 -0.41
N LYS A 44 6.52 -1.27 0.54
CA LYS A 44 7.55 -1.58 1.55
C LYS A 44 6.91 -1.92 2.88
N ILE A 45 7.06 -3.16 3.31
CA ILE A 45 6.49 -3.66 4.56
C ILE A 45 7.62 -4.01 5.52
N LEU A 46 7.49 -3.56 6.76
CA LEU A 46 8.36 -3.97 7.86
C LEU A 46 7.62 -4.99 8.73
N MET A 47 8.15 -6.20 8.86
CA MET A 47 7.73 -7.21 9.83
C MET A 47 8.63 -7.12 11.07
N ILE A 48 8.04 -6.92 12.24
CA ILE A 48 8.75 -6.95 13.52
C ILE A 48 8.33 -8.19 14.32
N HIS A 49 9.33 -8.98 14.72
CA HIS A 49 9.20 -10.02 15.73
C HIS A 49 9.70 -9.45 17.07
N GLY A 50 8.78 -9.26 18.01
CA GLY A 50 9.08 -8.73 19.33
C GLY A 50 9.67 -9.77 20.28
N SER A 51 9.60 -9.46 21.58
CA SER A 51 10.29 -10.24 22.61
C SER A 51 9.90 -11.72 22.62
N ASN A 52 10.91 -12.59 22.72
CA ASN A 52 10.89 -14.05 22.78
C ASN A 52 10.50 -14.78 21.49
N MET A 53 10.30 -14.07 20.37
CA MET A 53 9.94 -14.71 19.10
C MET A 53 11.10 -15.49 18.46
N ASN A 54 12.34 -15.22 18.86
CA ASN A 54 13.50 -16.02 18.49
C ASN A 54 13.49 -17.43 19.12
N LEU A 55 12.59 -17.71 20.07
CA LEU A 55 12.44 -19.02 20.72
C LEU A 55 11.39 -19.92 20.05
N LEU A 56 10.84 -19.53 18.90
CA LEU A 56 9.91 -20.36 18.12
C LEU A 56 10.53 -21.71 17.74
N GLY A 57 9.71 -22.76 17.81
CA GLY A 57 10.14 -24.15 17.58
C GLY A 57 10.93 -24.79 18.73
N ILE A 58 11.39 -24.00 19.71
CA ILE A 58 12.13 -24.49 20.89
C ILE A 58 11.22 -24.55 22.12
N ARG A 59 10.40 -23.51 22.33
CA ARG A 59 9.53 -23.40 23.52
C ARG A 59 8.10 -23.80 23.17
N GLN A 60 7.55 -24.79 23.88
CA GLN A 60 6.14 -25.21 23.78
C GLN A 60 5.70 -25.52 22.32
N PRO A 61 6.35 -26.47 21.63
CA PRO A 61 6.01 -26.82 20.24
C PRO A 61 4.55 -27.25 20.06
N GLU A 62 3.93 -27.78 21.11
CA GLU A 62 2.50 -28.11 21.18
C GLU A 62 1.59 -26.89 20.88
N ILE A 63 2.05 -25.67 21.22
CA ILE A 63 1.28 -24.42 21.15
C ILE A 63 1.66 -23.60 19.91
N TYR A 64 2.94 -23.60 19.55
CA TYR A 64 3.48 -22.72 18.49
C TYR A 64 3.89 -23.47 17.22
N GLY A 65 3.80 -24.80 17.21
CA GLY A 65 4.28 -25.67 16.14
C GLY A 65 5.78 -25.93 16.22
N THR A 66 6.28 -26.74 15.28
CA THR A 66 7.70 -27.10 15.16
C THR A 66 8.49 -26.16 14.25
N THR A 67 7.83 -25.19 13.62
CA THR A 67 8.46 -24.22 12.73
C THR A 67 9.40 -23.31 13.52
N SER A 68 10.67 -23.33 13.15
CA SER A 68 11.68 -22.43 13.71
C SER A 68 11.51 -20.99 13.19
N ALA A 69 12.07 -20.01 13.91
CA ALA A 69 12.08 -18.62 13.47
C ALA A 69 12.74 -18.46 12.08
N ALA A 70 13.84 -19.18 11.82
CA ALA A 70 14.54 -19.12 10.53
C ALA A 70 13.72 -19.72 9.37
N GLU A 71 12.95 -20.78 9.62
CA GLU A 71 12.03 -21.33 8.63
C GLU A 71 10.87 -20.37 8.35
N LEU A 72 10.30 -19.78 9.40
CA LEU A 72 9.26 -18.76 9.25
C LEU A 72 9.76 -17.60 8.38
N ASP A 73 10.93 -17.04 8.68
CA ASP A 73 11.48 -15.91 7.91
C ASP A 73 11.67 -16.26 6.43
N LYS A 74 12.15 -17.48 6.11
CA LYS A 74 12.23 -17.97 4.73
C LYS A 74 10.86 -18.01 4.05
N MET A 75 9.85 -18.56 4.73
CA MET A 75 8.48 -18.62 4.20
C MET A 75 7.92 -17.23 3.92
N LEU A 76 8.17 -16.25 4.80
CA LEU A 76 7.70 -14.87 4.63
C LEU A 76 8.40 -14.16 3.46
N VAL A 77 9.72 -14.36 3.29
CA VAL A 77 10.46 -13.81 2.15
C VAL A 77 9.98 -14.42 0.83
N GLU A 78 9.78 -15.74 0.76
CA GLU A 78 9.21 -16.38 -0.43
C GLU A 78 7.81 -15.87 -0.75
N TYR A 79 6.99 -15.64 0.28
CA TYR A 79 5.67 -15.06 0.14
C TYR A 79 5.73 -13.64 -0.43
N ALA A 80 6.64 -12.80 0.07
CA ALA A 80 6.87 -11.45 -0.40
C ALA A 80 7.29 -11.41 -1.88
N GLN A 81 8.20 -12.30 -2.29
CA GLN A 81 8.60 -12.45 -3.68
C GLN A 81 7.43 -12.83 -4.58
N LYS A 82 6.61 -13.81 -4.17
CA LYS A 82 5.42 -14.25 -4.93
C LYS A 82 4.39 -13.14 -5.08
N LYS A 83 4.18 -12.33 -4.04
CA LYS A 83 3.20 -11.23 -4.00
C LYS A 83 3.76 -9.88 -4.49
N LYS A 84 5.06 -9.79 -4.80
CA LYS A 84 5.76 -8.62 -5.35
C LYS A 84 5.71 -7.39 -4.44
N PHE A 85 6.09 -7.56 -3.18
CA PHE A 85 6.35 -6.45 -2.25
C PHE A 85 7.74 -6.58 -1.62
N ASP A 86 8.26 -5.47 -1.14
CA ASP A 86 9.53 -5.40 -0.42
C ASP A 86 9.25 -5.67 1.06
N LEU A 87 9.93 -6.69 1.61
CA LEU A 87 9.75 -7.14 2.99
C LEU A 87 11.08 -7.06 3.73
N GLU A 88 11.10 -6.26 4.78
CA GLU A 88 12.14 -6.30 5.79
C GLU A 88 11.62 -7.04 7.02
N ILE A 89 12.43 -7.95 7.56
CA ILE A 89 12.13 -8.65 8.81
C ILE A 89 13.15 -8.19 9.86
N PHE A 90 12.64 -7.75 11.01
CA PHE A 90 13.45 -7.32 12.15
C PHE A 90 13.02 -8.05 13.41
N SER A 91 13.97 -8.61 14.16
CA SER A 91 13.70 -9.31 15.43
C SER A 91 14.44 -8.63 16.56
N THR A 92 13.78 -8.42 17.70
CA THR A 92 14.44 -7.88 18.89
C THR A 92 13.78 -8.36 20.19
N ASN A 93 14.60 -8.44 21.24
CA ASN A 93 14.16 -8.63 22.62
C ASN A 93 14.15 -7.33 23.43
N SER A 94 14.60 -6.22 22.86
CA SER A 94 14.73 -4.92 23.52
C SER A 94 13.61 -3.98 23.09
N GLU A 95 12.89 -3.40 24.05
CA GLU A 95 11.86 -2.41 23.78
C GLU A 95 12.44 -1.15 23.10
N GLY A 96 13.62 -0.70 23.53
CA GLY A 96 14.31 0.45 22.95
C GLY A 96 14.70 0.24 21.48
N GLU A 97 15.25 -0.94 21.15
CA GLU A 97 15.59 -1.25 19.75
C GLU A 97 14.35 -1.33 18.85
N CYS A 98 13.23 -1.82 19.39
CA CYS A 98 11.96 -1.85 18.67
C CYS A 98 11.47 -0.42 18.36
N ILE A 99 11.52 0.47 19.36
CA ILE A 99 11.19 1.90 19.20
C ILE A 99 12.08 2.55 18.14
N ASP A 100 13.39 2.38 18.25
CA ASP A 100 14.35 2.96 17.31
C ASP A 100 14.12 2.46 15.88
N ARG A 101 13.84 1.16 15.73
CA ARG A 101 13.50 0.59 14.43
C ARG A 101 12.20 1.19 13.88
N ILE A 102 11.15 1.35 14.69
CA ILE A 102 9.87 1.95 14.25
C ILE A 102 10.09 3.41 13.83
N ILE A 103 10.89 4.18 14.57
CA ILE A 103 11.25 5.56 14.20
C ILE A 103 12.00 5.58 12.87
N LYS A 104 13.00 4.71 12.70
CA LYS A 104 13.76 4.60 11.45
C LYS A 104 12.85 4.25 10.26
N ALA A 105 11.84 3.38 10.46
CA ALA A 105 10.88 3.01 9.43
C ALA A 105 10.15 4.21 8.81
N HIS A 106 9.89 5.26 9.60
CA HIS A 106 9.28 6.50 9.12
C HIS A 106 10.17 7.22 8.11
N PHE A 107 11.47 7.30 8.40
CA PHE A 107 12.45 7.95 7.53
C PHE A 107 12.74 7.11 6.28
N ASP A 108 12.76 5.78 6.42
CA ASP A 108 12.93 4.83 5.31
C ASP A 108 11.72 4.74 4.37
N LYS A 109 10.62 5.46 4.69
CA LYS A 109 9.35 5.45 3.95
C LYS A 109 8.73 4.06 3.86
N VAL A 110 8.74 3.32 4.97
CA VAL A 110 7.96 2.08 5.10
C VAL A 110 6.47 2.42 4.93
N ASP A 111 5.78 1.65 4.10
CA ASP A 111 4.38 1.88 3.80
C ASP A 111 3.48 1.41 4.93
N VAL A 112 3.77 0.22 5.49
CA VAL A 112 2.99 -0.46 6.54
C VAL A 112 3.91 -1.28 7.46
N LEU A 113 3.62 -1.25 8.75
CA LEU A 113 4.21 -2.09 9.79
C LEU A 113 3.31 -3.30 10.06
N VAL A 114 3.91 -4.48 10.18
CA VAL A 114 3.29 -5.67 10.75
C VAL A 114 4.14 -6.10 11.94
N MET A 115 3.54 -6.42 13.08
CA MET A 115 4.32 -6.83 14.25
C MET A 115 3.62 -7.92 15.04
N ASN A 116 4.39 -8.94 15.42
CA ASN A 116 4.08 -9.79 16.56
C ASN A 116 4.80 -9.22 17.79
N PRO A 117 4.12 -8.56 18.74
CA PRO A 117 4.79 -7.93 19.88
C PRO A 117 5.43 -8.94 20.84
N GLY A 118 5.01 -10.22 20.83
CA GLY A 118 5.50 -11.22 21.76
C GLY A 118 5.33 -10.77 23.22
N GLY A 119 6.43 -10.74 23.98
CA GLY A 119 6.43 -10.23 25.36
C GLY A 119 6.04 -8.76 25.52
N PHE A 120 6.17 -7.93 24.48
CA PHE A 120 5.82 -6.51 24.54
C PHE A 120 4.31 -6.25 24.70
N THR A 121 3.49 -7.24 24.35
CA THR A 121 2.04 -7.27 24.55
C THR A 121 1.61 -6.80 25.93
N TYR A 122 2.39 -7.08 26.98
CA TYR A 122 1.97 -6.88 28.36
C TYR A 122 2.18 -5.48 28.91
N ALA A 123 3.24 -4.78 28.48
CA ALA A 123 3.69 -3.57 29.17
C ALA A 123 4.30 -2.48 28.26
N ALA A 124 4.52 -2.75 26.97
CA ALA A 124 5.20 -1.81 26.07
C ALA A 124 4.29 -0.68 25.57
N HIS A 125 3.79 0.15 26.51
CA HIS A 125 3.03 1.36 26.18
C HIS A 125 3.86 2.34 25.34
N SER A 126 5.17 2.36 25.51
CA SER A 126 6.04 3.26 24.76
C SER A 126 6.08 2.90 23.27
N ILE A 127 6.11 1.60 22.92
CA ILE A 127 5.97 1.13 21.53
C ILE A 127 4.64 1.58 20.93
N ARG A 128 3.53 1.43 21.65
CA ARG A 128 2.20 1.90 21.19
C ARG A 128 2.25 3.37 20.82
N ASP A 129 2.81 4.19 21.70
CA ASP A 129 2.83 5.64 21.54
C ASP A 129 3.77 6.06 20.40
N THR A 130 4.90 5.38 20.23
CA THR A 130 5.79 5.56 19.07
C THR A 130 5.09 5.25 17.76
N ILE A 131 4.36 4.13 17.64
CA ILE A 131 3.60 3.76 16.43
C ILE A 131 2.59 4.87 16.07
N LYS A 132 1.85 5.36 17.07
CA LYS A 132 0.90 6.47 16.87
C LYS A 132 1.59 7.76 16.44
N GLY A 133 2.79 8.03 16.94
CA GLY A 133 3.60 9.19 16.59
C GLY A 133 4.10 9.18 15.14
N VAL A 134 4.60 8.04 14.65
CA VAL A 134 5.17 7.92 13.30
C VAL A 134 4.13 7.85 12.18
N LYS A 135 2.86 7.59 12.53
CA LYS A 135 1.71 7.52 11.60
C LYS A 135 1.89 6.54 10.44
N ILE A 136 2.64 5.47 10.66
CA ILE A 136 2.73 4.35 9.73
C ILE A 136 1.53 3.43 10.06
N PRO A 137 0.71 3.02 9.06
CA PRO A 137 -0.28 1.97 9.27
C PRO A 137 0.37 0.73 9.91
N TYR A 138 -0.31 0.14 10.88
CA TYR A 138 0.15 -0.94 11.72
C TYR A 138 -0.89 -2.07 11.80
N VAL A 139 -0.46 -3.30 11.52
CA VAL A 139 -1.22 -4.54 11.75
C VAL A 139 -0.54 -5.34 12.86
N GLU A 140 -1.29 -5.69 13.90
CA GLU A 140 -0.79 -6.53 14.98
C GLU A 140 -1.17 -7.99 14.75
N ILE A 141 -0.23 -8.91 15.02
CA ILE A 141 -0.46 -10.35 14.84
C ILE A 141 0.00 -11.15 16.06
N HIS A 142 -0.68 -12.25 16.36
CA HIS A 142 -0.30 -13.16 17.46
C HIS A 142 -0.51 -14.61 17.05
N LEU A 143 0.49 -15.47 17.24
CA LEU A 143 0.37 -16.90 16.92
C LEU A 143 -0.80 -17.58 17.66
N SER A 144 -0.96 -17.25 18.95
CA SER A 144 -1.97 -17.85 19.83
C SER A 144 -3.09 -16.87 20.15
N ASN A 145 -4.25 -17.38 20.55
CA ASN A 145 -5.32 -16.57 21.10
C ASN A 145 -5.03 -16.25 22.58
N HIS A 146 -4.36 -15.12 22.85
CA HIS A 146 -4.06 -14.75 24.23
C HIS A 146 -5.29 -14.20 24.99
N TYR A 147 -6.42 -13.90 24.32
CA TYR A 147 -7.65 -13.49 24.99
C TYR A 147 -8.29 -14.59 25.82
N GLU A 148 -8.09 -15.86 25.46
CA GLU A 148 -8.51 -17.01 26.28
C GLU A 148 -7.88 -17.01 27.68
N ARG A 149 -6.76 -16.31 27.85
CA ARG A 149 -6.02 -16.16 29.11
C ARG A 149 -6.27 -14.81 29.79
N GLY A 150 -7.21 -14.00 29.29
CA GLY A 150 -7.52 -12.66 29.82
C GLY A 150 -6.42 -11.63 29.57
N LEU A 151 -5.52 -11.88 28.61
CA LEU A 151 -4.40 -11.01 28.30
C LEU A 151 -4.78 -10.10 27.14
N HIS A 152 -4.66 -8.79 27.32
CA HIS A 152 -4.91 -7.78 26.29
C HIS A 152 -3.60 -7.07 25.92
N SER A 153 -3.34 -6.96 24.63
CA SER A 153 -2.17 -6.21 24.14
C SER A 153 -2.30 -4.73 24.44
N VAL A 154 -1.30 -4.19 25.13
CA VAL A 154 -1.19 -2.74 25.33
C VAL A 154 -0.81 -2.01 24.04
N VAL A 155 -0.31 -2.73 23.02
CA VAL A 155 0.12 -2.18 21.74
C VAL A 155 -1.03 -2.11 20.73
N ALA A 156 -1.98 -3.06 20.81
CA ALA A 156 -3.12 -3.19 19.90
C ALA A 156 -3.94 -1.91 19.68
N PRO A 157 -4.12 -0.99 20.66
CA PRO A 157 -4.81 0.28 20.40
C PRO A 157 -4.12 1.22 19.39
N ALA A 158 -2.92 0.91 18.90
CA ALA A 158 -2.26 1.60 17.78
C ALA A 158 -2.52 0.94 16.41
N ALA A 159 -3.02 -0.30 16.37
CA ALA A 159 -3.20 -1.06 15.15
C ALA A 159 -4.51 -0.70 14.42
N GLN A 160 -4.54 -0.84 13.09
CA GLN A 160 -5.80 -0.82 12.32
C GLN A 160 -6.57 -2.14 12.44
N GLY A 161 -5.88 -3.23 12.76
CA GLY A 161 -6.48 -4.54 12.96
C GLY A 161 -5.52 -5.46 13.69
N VAL A 162 -6.10 -6.44 14.38
CA VAL A 162 -5.37 -7.48 15.11
C VAL A 162 -5.82 -8.85 14.59
N ILE A 163 -4.87 -9.72 14.26
CA ILE A 163 -5.13 -11.10 13.81
C ILE A 163 -4.45 -12.07 14.77
N MET A 164 -5.20 -12.98 15.38
CA MET A 164 -4.64 -13.88 16.40
C MET A 164 -5.21 -15.28 16.37
N GLY A 165 -4.45 -16.24 16.93
CA GLY A 165 -4.93 -17.59 17.22
C GLY A 165 -4.93 -18.56 16.04
N LEU A 166 -4.36 -18.19 14.90
CA LEU A 166 -4.30 -19.03 13.69
C LEU A 166 -2.91 -19.65 13.47
N GLY A 167 -2.09 -19.75 14.51
CA GLY A 167 -0.71 -20.22 14.41
C GLY A 167 0.07 -19.38 13.40
N ILE A 168 0.96 -20.00 12.61
CA ILE A 168 1.79 -19.28 11.63
C ILE A 168 0.97 -18.55 10.55
N GLN A 169 -0.30 -18.91 10.34
CA GLN A 169 -1.14 -18.28 9.30
C GLN A 169 -1.42 -16.80 9.58
N VAL A 170 -1.32 -16.36 10.84
CA VAL A 170 -1.48 -14.95 11.19
C VAL A 170 -0.45 -14.06 10.49
N TYR A 171 0.75 -14.57 10.19
CA TYR A 171 1.77 -13.80 9.49
C TYR A 171 1.38 -13.51 8.04
N PHE A 172 0.90 -14.52 7.31
CA PHE A 172 0.46 -14.35 5.92
C PHE A 172 -0.79 -13.47 5.85
N ALA A 173 -1.76 -13.69 6.74
CA ALA A 173 -2.95 -12.85 6.84
C ALA A 173 -2.60 -11.39 7.19
N GLY A 174 -1.63 -11.18 8.09
CA GLY A 174 -1.12 -9.85 8.44
C GLY A 174 -0.44 -9.14 7.27
N LEU A 175 0.35 -9.87 6.47
CA LEU A 175 0.97 -9.34 5.26
C LEU A 175 -0.07 -8.99 4.18
N ASP A 176 -1.11 -9.81 4.00
CA ASP A 176 -2.21 -9.50 3.08
C ASP A 176 -3.01 -8.27 3.54
N ALA A 177 -3.28 -8.15 4.85
CA ALA A 177 -3.88 -6.94 5.42
C ALA A 177 -3.00 -5.71 5.21
N ALA A 178 -1.68 -5.84 5.35
CA ALA A 178 -0.74 -4.77 5.10
C ALA A 178 -0.73 -4.33 3.63
N LEU A 179 -0.78 -5.26 2.68
CA LEU A 179 -0.92 -4.95 1.25
C LEU A 179 -2.22 -4.19 0.94
N TYR A 180 -3.33 -4.59 1.57
CA TYR A 180 -4.59 -3.87 1.48
C TYR A 180 -4.45 -2.43 1.97
N LEU A 181 -3.85 -2.20 3.14
CA LEU A 181 -3.63 -0.86 3.71
C LEU A 181 -2.70 -0.01 2.82
N ALA A 182 -1.61 -0.60 2.30
CA ALA A 182 -0.68 0.08 1.41
C ALA A 182 -1.36 0.56 0.11
N ALA A 183 -2.34 -0.19 -0.41
CA ALA A 183 -3.11 0.18 -1.59
C ALA A 183 -4.06 1.36 -1.34
N GLN A 184 -4.60 1.51 -0.12
CA GLN A 184 -5.50 2.61 0.23
C GLN A 184 -4.77 3.95 0.42
N LYS A 185 -3.50 3.92 0.84
CA LYS A 185 -2.64 5.11 1.00
C LYS A 185 -2.39 5.88 -0.31
N LYS A 186 -2.65 5.25 -1.46
CA LYS A 186 -2.45 5.81 -2.81
C LYS A 186 -3.69 6.53 -3.38
N LYS A 187 -4.79 6.60 -2.64
CA LYS A 187 -5.98 7.39 -2.98
C LYS A 187 -6.02 8.67 -2.15
#